data_AF-A0A832S8X9-F1
#
_entry.id   AF-A0A832S8X9-F1
#
_cell.length_a   1.000
_cell.length_b   1.000
_cell.length_c   1.000
_cell.angle_alpha   90.00
_cell.angle_beta   90.00
_cell.angle_gamma   90.00
#
_symmetry.space_group_name_H-M   'P 1'
#
loop_
_entity.id
_entity.type
_entity.pdbx_description
1 polymer ?
#
loop_
_entity_poly.entity_id
_entity_poly.type
_entity_poly.pdbx_seq_one_letter_code
_entity_poly.pdbx_strand_id
1 'polypeptide(L)'
;MAMVKMSPDILSCSDDEGNLYIEIDMVGVNKENIELKMVEDGFFIRAKREETGVEYVGTYAFCCAVVPEKAVARYADGKLYVKVPYREATETVDIKIE
;
A
#
# COMPACT_ATOMS: atom_id res chain seq x y z
N MET A 1 10.87 -10.54 23.27
CA MET A 1 10.23 -11.67 22.56
C MET A 1 10.60 -11.59 21.09
N ALA A 2 10.85 -12.70 20.42
CA ALA A 2 11.09 -12.71 18.98
C ALA A 2 9.77 -12.43 18.24
N MET A 3 9.79 -11.56 17.23
CA MET A 3 8.60 -11.24 16.44
C MET A 3 8.41 -12.26 15.32
N VAL A 4 7.15 -12.66 15.07
CA VAL A 4 6.77 -13.46 13.92
C VAL A 4 6.53 -12.54 12.72
N LYS A 5 7.24 -12.78 11.62
CA LYS A 5 7.09 -12.01 10.40
C LYS A 5 5.93 -12.54 9.57
N MET A 6 5.06 -11.65 9.10
CA MET A 6 3.92 -11.97 8.25
C MET A 6 3.85 -10.99 7.08
N SER A 7 3.35 -11.44 5.93
CA SER A 7 2.96 -10.53 4.85
C SER A 7 1.61 -9.89 5.21
N PRO A 8 1.46 -8.56 5.11
CA PRO A 8 0.13 -7.94 5.19
C PRO A 8 -0.71 -8.34 3.96
N ASP A 9 -2.03 -8.26 4.10
CA ASP A 9 -2.94 -8.38 2.96
C ASP A 9 -2.97 -7.05 2.19
N ILE A 10 -2.85 -7.14 0.86
CA ILE A 10 -2.68 -5.98 -0.02
C ILE A 10 -3.74 -6.01 -1.12
N LEU A 11 -4.48 -4.92 -1.25
CA LEU A 11 -5.30 -4.63 -2.41
C LEU A 11 -4.67 -3.45 -3.17
N SER A 12 -4.46 -3.61 -4.47
CA SER A 12 -3.97 -2.55 -5.34
C SER A 12 -4.92 -2.40 -6.53
N CYS A 13 -5.43 -1.20 -6.76
CA CYS A 13 -6.38 -0.93 -7.84
C CYS A 13 -6.08 0.41 -8.50
N SER A 14 -6.08 0.46 -9.83
CA SER A 14 -5.98 1.70 -10.58
C SER A 14 -7.35 2.39 -10.65
N ASP A 15 -7.38 3.71 -10.62
CA ASP A 15 -8.60 4.50 -10.87
C ASP A 15 -8.62 5.12 -12.27
N ASP A 16 -9.78 5.64 -12.66
CA ASP A 16 -9.99 6.32 -13.94
C ASP A 16 -9.30 7.70 -14.00
N GLU A 17 -8.81 8.21 -12.88
CA GLU A 17 -8.10 9.49 -12.77
C GLU A 17 -6.57 9.32 -12.94
N GLY A 18 -6.08 8.11 -13.22
CA GLY A 18 -4.66 7.83 -13.39
C GLY A 18 -3.88 7.73 -12.07
N ASN A 19 -4.53 7.26 -11.00
CA ASN A 19 -3.90 6.97 -9.72
C ASN A 19 -3.93 5.48 -9.40
N LEU A 20 -2.94 5.07 -8.62
CA LEU A 20 -2.91 3.79 -7.93
C LEU A 20 -3.42 3.98 -6.51
N TYR A 21 -4.48 3.23 -6.17
CA TYR A 21 -4.92 3.03 -4.79
C TYR A 21 -4.31 1.75 -4.23
N ILE A 22 -3.81 1.83 -3.01
CA ILE A 22 -3.27 0.70 -2.27
C ILE A 22 -3.95 0.67 -0.90
N GLU A 23 -4.52 -0.48 -0.55
CA GLU A 23 -5.01 -0.77 0.79
C GLU A 23 -4.13 -1.85 1.41
N ILE A 24 -3.72 -1.62 2.66
CA ILE A 24 -2.86 -2.52 3.41
C ILE A 24 -3.53 -2.83 4.74
N ASP A 25 -3.93 -4.09 4.92
CA ASP A 25 -4.59 -4.55 6.14
C ASP A 25 -3.54 -4.98 7.19
N MET A 26 -3.54 -4.30 8.33
CA MET A 26 -2.59 -4.49 9.44
C MET A 26 -3.34 -4.40 10.78
N VAL A 27 -4.28 -5.33 10.99
CA VAL A 27 -5.20 -5.30 12.13
C VAL A 27 -4.45 -5.22 13.46
N GLY A 28 -4.80 -4.20 14.25
CA GLY A 28 -4.27 -3.99 15.60
C GLY A 28 -2.88 -3.35 15.65
N VAL A 29 -2.34 -2.85 14.54
CA VAL A 29 -1.10 -2.06 14.55
C VAL A 29 -1.40 -0.61 14.93
N ASN A 30 -0.57 -0.01 15.79
CA ASN A 30 -0.64 1.43 16.07
C ASN A 30 0.02 2.21 14.93
N LYS A 31 -0.55 3.37 14.56
CA LYS A 31 -0.03 4.20 13.46
C LYS A 31 1.44 4.54 13.61
N GLU A 32 1.89 4.81 14.83
CA GLU A 32 3.28 5.16 15.17
C GLU A 32 4.27 4.01 14.89
N ASN A 33 3.77 2.78 14.80
CA ASN A 33 4.57 1.58 14.56
C ASN A 33 4.61 1.18 13.07
N ILE A 34 4.14 2.04 12.17
CA ILE A 34 4.08 1.80 10.72
C ILE A 34 5.17 2.61 10.01
N GLU A 35 6.06 1.91 9.32
CA GLU A 35 7.04 2.48 8.39
C GLU A 35 6.65 2.08 6.96
N LEU A 36 6.13 3.05 6.20
CA LEU A 36 5.87 2.92 4.76
C LEU A 36 6.86 3.78 4.00
N LYS A 37 7.59 3.21 3.04
CA LYS A 37 8.42 3.97 2.09
C LYS A 37 8.14 3.53 0.67
N MET A 38 8.17 4.49 -0.24
CA MET A 38 7.82 4.30 -1.64
C MET A 38 8.93 4.87 -2.53
N VAL A 39 9.18 4.17 -3.63
CA VAL A 39 9.98 4.59 -4.78
C VAL A 39 9.09 4.56 -6.02
N GLU A 40 9.58 5.05 -7.16
CA GLU A 40 8.77 5.12 -8.39
C GLU A 40 8.21 3.76 -8.81
N ASP A 41 8.97 2.68 -8.58
CA ASP A 41 8.63 1.33 -9.06
C ASP A 41 8.14 0.40 -7.96
N GLY A 42 7.83 0.90 -6.76
CA GLY A 42 7.34 0.05 -5.68
C GLY A 42 7.35 0.69 -4.30
N PHE A 43 7.06 -0.12 -3.29
CA PHE A 43 7.10 0.30 -1.89
C PHE A 43 7.51 -0.84 -0.97
N PHE A 44 7.91 -0.49 0.24
CA PHE A 44 8.03 -1.44 1.33
C PHE A 44 7.32 -0.95 2.58
N ILE A 45 6.86 -1.92 3.36
CA ILE A 45 6.13 -1.70 4.60
C ILE A 45 6.75 -2.53 5.72
N ARG A 46 6.86 -1.93 6.90
CA ARG A 46 7.17 -2.61 8.16
C ARG A 46 6.24 -2.08 9.22
N ALA A 47 5.51 -2.97 9.87
CA ALA A 47 4.49 -2.61 10.84
C ALA A 47 4.50 -3.57 12.02
N LYS A 48 4.73 -3.05 13.23
CA LYS A 48 4.89 -3.86 14.44
C LYS A 48 3.63 -3.83 15.30
N ARG A 49 3.07 -5.01 15.55
CA ARG A 49 2.02 -5.24 16.55
C ARG A 49 2.64 -5.82 17.82
N GLU A 50 3.19 -4.93 18.63
CA GLU A 50 3.99 -5.28 19.82
C GLU A 50 3.24 -6.18 20.81
N GLU A 51 1.94 -5.93 21.01
CA GLU A 51 1.08 -6.69 21.92
C GLU A 51 1.01 -8.19 21.61
N THR A 52 1.15 -8.56 20.34
CA THR A 52 1.05 -9.95 19.85
C THR A 52 2.37 -10.51 19.37
N GLY A 53 3.42 -9.68 19.31
CA GLY A 53 4.70 -10.06 18.72
C GLY A 53 4.66 -10.33 17.22
N VAL A 54 3.73 -9.71 16.47
CA VAL A 54 3.65 -9.84 15.01
C VAL A 54 4.32 -8.64 14.35
N GLU A 55 5.13 -8.89 13.31
CA GLU A 55 5.71 -7.87 12.45
C GLU A 55 5.24 -8.10 11.01
N TYR A 56 4.38 -7.20 10.51
CA TYR A 56 4.00 -7.19 9.10
C TYR A 56 5.13 -6.59 8.28
N VAL A 57 5.62 -7.33 7.28
CA VAL A 57 6.70 -6.89 6.40
C VAL A 57 6.39 -7.26 4.96
N GLY A 58 6.75 -6.38 4.03
CA GLY A 58 6.60 -6.66 2.61
C GLY A 58 7.33 -5.66 1.74
N THR A 59 7.67 -6.08 0.52
CA THR A 59 8.19 -5.24 -0.55
C THR A 59 7.44 -5.60 -1.82
N TYR A 60 6.84 -4.61 -2.45
CA TYR A 60 5.92 -4.79 -3.57
C TYR A 60 6.36 -3.90 -4.72
N ALA A 61 6.43 -4.47 -5.92
CA ALA A 61 6.76 -3.73 -7.13
C ALA A 61 5.49 -3.25 -7.83
N PHE A 62 5.55 -2.08 -8.44
CA PHE A 62 4.50 -1.58 -9.31
C PHE A 62 4.75 -2.03 -10.75
N CYS A 63 3.68 -2.25 -11.50
CA CYS A 63 3.78 -2.50 -12.94
C CYS A 63 4.16 -1.22 -13.72
N CYS A 64 3.71 -0.06 -13.23
CA CYS A 64 3.94 1.25 -13.85
C CYS A 64 4.51 2.21 -12.81
N ALA A 65 5.41 3.10 -13.26
CA ALA A 65 6.04 4.09 -12.39
C ALA A 65 5.00 5.09 -11.83
N VAL A 66 5.15 5.44 -10.55
CA VAL A 66 4.32 6.44 -9.86
C VAL A 66 5.13 7.69 -9.53
N VAL A 67 4.48 8.71 -8.95
CA VAL A 67 5.16 9.90 -8.40
C VAL A 67 5.07 9.88 -6.86
N PRO A 68 6.04 9.26 -6.15
CA PRO A 68 5.95 9.03 -4.71
C PRO A 68 5.76 10.31 -3.89
N GLU A 69 6.33 11.43 -4.34
CA GLU A 69 6.25 12.74 -3.67
C GLU A 69 4.83 13.31 -3.60
N LYS A 70 3.93 12.82 -4.46
CA LYS A 70 2.51 13.20 -4.49
C LYS A 70 1.61 12.19 -3.78
N ALA A 71 2.17 11.15 -3.18
CA ALA A 71 1.39 10.14 -2.47
C ALA A 71 0.75 10.74 -1.22
N VAL A 72 -0.51 10.38 -0.98
CA VAL A 72 -1.23 10.68 0.26
C VAL A 72 -1.62 9.38 0.94
N ALA A 73 -1.47 9.34 2.27
CA ALA A 73 -1.78 8.15 3.06
C ALA A 73 -2.69 8.49 4.24
N ARG A 74 -3.67 7.63 4.49
CA ARG A 74 -4.60 7.70 5.62
C ARG A 74 -4.62 6.36 6.33
N TYR A 75 -4.54 6.39 7.66
CA TYR A 75 -4.69 5.20 8.50
C TYR A 75 -6.01 5.27 9.26
N ALA A 76 -6.85 4.25 9.13
CA ALA A 76 -8.13 4.15 9.83
C ALA A 76 -8.49 2.67 10.06
N ASP A 77 -8.99 2.35 11.25
CA ASP A 77 -9.57 1.04 11.58
C ASP A 77 -8.66 -0.17 11.26
N GLY A 78 -7.35 -0.04 11.46
CA GLY A 78 -6.40 -1.13 11.19
C GLY A 78 -5.97 -1.25 9.72
N LYS A 79 -6.38 -0.30 8.87
CA LYS A 79 -6.10 -0.28 7.43
C LYS A 79 -5.36 0.99 7.03
N LEU A 80 -4.35 0.83 6.19
CA LEU A 80 -3.62 1.92 5.57
C LEU A 80 -4.08 2.08 4.12
N TYR A 81 -4.62 3.25 3.81
CA TYR A 81 -5.05 3.66 2.48
C TYR A 81 -4.00 4.60 1.89
N VAL A 82 -3.52 4.30 0.69
CA VAL A 82 -2.55 5.12 -0.04
C VAL A 82 -3.13 5.44 -1.42
N LYS A 83 -3.11 6.71 -1.82
CA LYS A 83 -3.38 7.16 -3.19
C LYS A 83 -2.12 7.80 -3.74
N VAL A 84 -1.66 7.34 -4.90
CA VAL A 84 -0.49 7.91 -5.58
C VAL A 84 -0.74 8.01 -7.09
N PRO A 85 -0.46 9.14 -7.75
CA PRO A 85 -0.63 9.26 -9.19
C PRO A 85 0.44 8.48 -9.96
N TYR A 86 0.07 7.92 -11.11
CA TYR A 86 1.04 7.40 -12.07
C TYR A 86 1.89 8.52 -12.65
N ARG A 87 3.11 8.19 -13.04
CA ARG A 87 4.02 9.11 -13.72
C ARG A 87 3.55 9.43 -15.13
N GLU A 88 2.99 8.44 -15.82
CA GLU A 88 2.44 8.56 -17.17
C GLU A 88 0.96 8.19 -17.16
N ALA A 89 0.15 8.98 -17.88
CA ALA A 89 -1.27 8.67 -18.06
C ALA A 89 -1.42 7.46 -18.98
N THR A 90 -2.23 6.48 -18.58
CA THR A 90 -2.55 5.31 -19.40
C THR A 90 -3.96 5.49 -19.96
N GLU A 91 -4.13 5.30 -21.26
CA GLU A 91 -5.46 5.26 -21.88
C GLU A 91 -6.15 3.95 -21.51
N THR A 92 -7.36 4.04 -20.97
CA THR A 92 -8.21 2.88 -20.68
C THR A 92 -9.36 2.81 -21.67
N VAL A 93 -9.86 1.60 -21.92
CA VAL A 93 -11.04 1.36 -22.76
C VAL A 93 -12.04 0.52 -21.99
N ASP A 94 -13.31 0.92 -22.05
CA ASP A 94 -14.39 0.14 -21.44
C ASP A 94 -14.63 -1.15 -22.23
N ILE A 95 -14.61 -2.29 -21.53
CA ILE A 95 -14.95 -3.59 -22.11
C ILE A 95 -16.34 -3.99 -21.66
N LYS A 96 -17.24 -4.25 -22.61
CA LYS A 96 -18.60 -4.70 -22.33
C LYS A 96 -18.60 -6.13 -21.78
N ILE A 97 -19.33 -6.36 -20.69
CA ILE A 97 -19.57 -7.68 -20.10
C ILE A 97 -20.86 -8.25 -20.72
N GLU A 98 -20.82 -9.49 -21.21
CA GLU A 98 -21.98 -10.23 -21.76
C GLU A 98 -22.68 -11.10 -20.72
#